data_AF-A0A844FGZ0-F1
#
_entry.id   AF-A0A844FGZ0-F1
#
_cell.length_a   1.000
_cell.length_b   1.000
_cell.length_c   1.000
_cell.angle_alpha   90.00
_cell.angle_beta   90.00
_cell.angle_gamma   90.00
#
_symmetry.space_group_name_H-M   'P 1'
#
loop_
_entity.id
_entity.type
_entity.pdbx_description
1 polymer ?
#
loop_
_entity_poly.entity_id
_entity_poly.type
_entity_poly.pdbx_seq_one_letter_code
_entity_poly.pdbx_strand_id
1 'polypeptide(L)'
;MVKLSEKTIKNGFKQYLKDLKRRKNIKNYYLKRIKGGKSYNAVLVDSLLIKILMSLLFFIFLIFKTKHFIISIIGALSFFSLALYASYYIKSNRYDKKVRDVNKDIVKKKIIKEINYFTSDEFIQYVKEILENYYDASFEKCGKDIDLIGKKEDEIWAVKCFKIPLEERISKKDIKDFKDKVDEIGIERGIVVTNSYFIEELEDEYEGVMEFVDFDKLIFMIKEIGEYPSKEEIEDIIINRYNENKRKVSEKKGKIFSKTKVIKYLFLSFSLYILSKMTIYRSYYIVMAFISLSLAIVSIFYEYFYKIVMKDIEE
;
A
#
# COMPACT_ATOMS: atom_id res chain seq x y z
N MET A 1 -18.60 -21.21 -38.04
CA MET A 1 -18.12 -21.79 -36.76
C MET A 1 -16.68 -21.40 -36.39
N VAL A 2 -15.72 -21.36 -37.33
CA VAL A 2 -14.29 -21.08 -37.03
C VAL A 2 -14.02 -19.68 -36.44
N LYS A 3 -14.71 -18.62 -36.90
CA LYS A 3 -14.52 -17.24 -36.38
C LYS A 3 -14.97 -17.03 -34.92
N LEU A 4 -15.91 -17.84 -34.41
CA LEU A 4 -16.33 -17.76 -33.00
C LEU A 4 -15.28 -18.39 -32.06
N SER A 5 -14.54 -19.40 -32.52
CA SER A 5 -13.43 -20.02 -31.78
C SER A 5 -12.26 -19.04 -31.61
N GLU A 6 -11.80 -18.40 -32.69
CA GLU A 6 -10.69 -17.44 -32.64
C GLU A 6 -10.97 -16.22 -31.76
N LYS A 7 -12.19 -15.68 -31.80
CA LYS A 7 -12.60 -14.54 -30.96
C LYS A 7 -12.62 -14.93 -29.47
N THR A 8 -13.04 -16.15 -29.17
CA THR A 8 -13.07 -16.68 -27.79
C THR A 8 -11.66 -16.92 -27.26
N ILE A 9 -10.76 -17.51 -28.06
CA ILE A 9 -9.35 -17.72 -27.73
C ILE A 9 -8.63 -16.38 -27.51
N LYS A 10 -8.83 -15.40 -28.41
CA LYS A 10 -8.22 -14.06 -28.29
C LYS A 10 -8.70 -13.33 -27.03
N ASN A 11 -9.97 -13.46 -26.67
CA ASN A 11 -10.53 -12.89 -25.45
C ASN A 11 -9.98 -13.55 -24.19
N GLY A 12 -9.88 -14.88 -24.17
CA GLY A 12 -9.27 -15.62 -23.05
C GLY A 12 -7.80 -15.26 -22.84
N PHE A 13 -7.02 -15.15 -23.91
CA PHE A 13 -5.62 -14.72 -23.82
C PHE A 13 -5.48 -13.27 -23.32
N LYS A 14 -6.33 -12.35 -23.80
CA LYS A 14 -6.36 -10.96 -23.34
C LYS A 14 -6.68 -10.88 -21.84
N GLN A 15 -7.62 -11.70 -21.36
CA GLN A 15 -7.98 -11.78 -19.94
C GLN A 15 -6.84 -12.35 -19.10
N TYR A 16 -6.20 -13.44 -19.54
CA TYR A 16 -5.03 -14.00 -18.88
C TYR A 16 -3.89 -12.97 -18.72
N LEU A 17 -3.59 -12.22 -19.78
CA LEU A 17 -2.58 -11.15 -19.72
C LEU A 17 -2.97 -10.02 -18.75
N LYS A 18 -4.25 -9.65 -18.68
CA LYS A 18 -4.76 -8.68 -17.71
C LYS A 18 -4.57 -9.18 -16.28
N ASP A 19 -4.86 -10.45 -16.03
CA ASP A 19 -4.73 -11.05 -14.70
C ASP A 19 -3.28 -11.16 -14.25
N LEU A 20 -2.38 -11.56 -15.15
CA LEU A 20 -0.94 -11.56 -14.87
C LEU A 20 -0.44 -10.15 -14.52
N LYS A 21 -0.90 -9.14 -15.27
CA LYS A 21 -0.57 -7.74 -15.01
C LYS A 21 -1.14 -7.27 -13.67
N ARG A 22 -2.39 -7.64 -13.35
CA ARG A 22 -3.04 -7.36 -12.06
C ARG A 22 -2.22 -7.93 -10.89
N ARG A 23 -1.93 -9.23 -10.92
CA ARG A 23 -1.11 -9.91 -9.91
C ARG A 23 0.27 -9.30 -9.77
N LYS A 24 0.93 -8.95 -10.89
CA LYS A 24 2.23 -8.28 -10.89
C LYS A 24 2.16 -6.90 -10.23
N ASN A 25 1.12 -6.11 -10.53
CA ASN A 25 0.95 -4.78 -9.95
C ASN A 25 0.71 -4.85 -8.43
N ILE A 26 -0.15 -5.78 -7.98
CA ILE A 26 -0.40 -6.04 -6.57
C ILE A 26 0.90 -6.45 -5.86
N LYS A 27 1.62 -7.44 -6.40
CA LYS A 27 2.92 -7.89 -5.86
C LYS A 27 3.94 -6.75 -5.78
N ASN A 28 3.99 -5.90 -6.81
CA ASN A 28 4.87 -4.75 -6.85
C ASN A 28 4.49 -3.70 -5.80
N TYR A 29 3.19 -3.48 -5.54
CA TYR A 29 2.73 -2.60 -4.48
C TYR A 29 3.20 -3.08 -3.10
N TYR A 30 2.97 -4.36 -2.77
CA TYR A 30 3.43 -4.94 -1.50
C TYR A 30 4.95 -4.84 -1.35
N LEU A 31 5.71 -5.18 -2.38
CA LEU A 31 7.16 -5.11 -2.33
C LEU A 31 7.68 -3.69 -2.15
N LYS A 32 7.08 -2.69 -2.80
CA LYS A 32 7.43 -1.29 -2.59
C LYS A 32 7.21 -0.87 -1.14
N ARG A 33 6.10 -1.28 -0.51
CA ARG A 33 5.85 -0.99 0.91
C ARG A 33 6.85 -1.72 1.82
N ILE A 34 7.15 -2.98 1.54
CA ILE A 34 8.00 -3.84 2.39
C ILE A 34 9.50 -3.54 2.25
N LYS A 35 9.96 -3.09 1.08
CA LYS A 35 11.38 -2.92 0.72
C LYS A 35 11.77 -1.47 0.45
N GLY A 36 11.09 -0.50 1.06
CA GLY A 36 11.48 0.92 0.97
C GLY A 36 11.43 1.49 -0.44
N GLY A 37 10.41 1.14 -1.23
CA GLY A 37 10.17 1.64 -2.58
C GLY A 37 10.77 0.81 -3.72
N LYS A 38 11.53 -0.26 -3.43
CA LYS A 38 12.08 -1.13 -4.46
C LYS A 38 10.99 -1.87 -5.25
N SER A 39 11.13 -1.91 -6.58
CA SER A 39 10.22 -2.64 -7.46
C SER A 39 10.45 -4.16 -7.40
N TYR A 40 9.47 -4.95 -7.84
CA TYR A 40 9.62 -6.41 -7.95
C TYR A 40 10.89 -6.83 -8.72
N ASN A 41 11.12 -6.20 -9.87
CA ASN A 41 12.28 -6.51 -10.71
C ASN A 41 13.59 -6.16 -10.01
N ALA A 42 13.65 -4.99 -9.34
CA ALA A 42 14.85 -4.59 -8.60
C ALA A 42 15.18 -5.58 -7.48
N VAL A 43 14.19 -5.98 -6.68
CA VAL A 43 14.38 -6.96 -5.59
C VAL A 43 14.83 -8.33 -6.14
N LEU A 44 14.29 -8.74 -7.28
CA LEU A 44 14.66 -10.00 -7.92
C LEU A 44 16.10 -9.96 -8.45
N VAL A 45 16.46 -8.91 -9.18
CA VAL A 45 17.82 -8.73 -9.74
C VAL A 45 18.85 -8.65 -8.63
N ASP A 46 18.65 -7.80 -7.60
CA ASP A 46 19.55 -7.70 -6.44
C ASP A 46 19.77 -9.08 -5.81
N SER A 47 18.68 -9.83 -5.62
CA SER A 47 18.74 -11.15 -5.00
C SER A 47 19.41 -12.20 -5.87
N LEU A 48 19.36 -12.10 -7.20
CA LEU A 48 20.03 -13.02 -8.11
C LEU A 48 21.52 -12.68 -8.19
N LEU A 49 21.87 -11.40 -8.32
CA LEU A 49 23.26 -10.95 -8.39
C LEU A 49 24.08 -11.42 -7.19
N ILE A 50 23.53 -11.27 -5.98
CA ILE A 50 24.20 -11.75 -4.75
C ILE A 50 24.43 -13.27 -4.80
N LYS A 51 23.48 -14.05 -5.29
CA LYS A 51 23.60 -15.52 -5.36
C LYS A 51 24.60 -15.96 -6.42
N ILE A 52 24.61 -15.29 -7.58
CA ILE A 52 25.59 -15.52 -8.63
C ILE A 52 27.00 -15.23 -8.10
N LEU A 53 27.17 -14.08 -7.42
CA LEU A 53 28.45 -13.70 -6.82
C LEU A 53 28.92 -14.73 -5.78
N MET A 54 28.05 -15.15 -4.86
CA MET A 54 28.35 -16.17 -3.86
C MET A 54 28.71 -17.52 -4.49
N SER A 55 27.97 -17.93 -5.53
CA SER A 55 28.25 -19.17 -6.27
C SER A 55 29.59 -19.11 -7.00
N LEU A 56 29.98 -17.94 -7.51
CA LEU A 56 31.26 -17.74 -8.17
C LEU A 56 32.41 -17.77 -7.17
N LEU A 57 32.26 -17.16 -6.00
CA LEU A 57 33.24 -17.26 -4.91
C LEU A 57 33.40 -18.72 -4.43
N PHE A 58 32.29 -19.45 -4.29
CA PHE A 58 32.32 -20.86 -3.92
C PHE A 58 32.99 -21.73 -4.99
N PHE A 59 32.74 -21.44 -6.27
CA PHE A 59 33.42 -22.09 -7.39
C PHE A 59 34.94 -21.88 -7.35
N ILE A 60 35.39 -20.64 -7.15
CA ILE A 60 36.82 -20.31 -7.03
C ILE A 60 37.44 -21.09 -5.86
N PHE A 61 36.77 -21.11 -4.71
CA PHE A 61 37.21 -21.88 -3.54
C PHE A 61 37.34 -23.38 -3.85
N LEU A 62 36.36 -23.98 -4.53
CA LEU A 62 36.41 -25.40 -4.90
C LEU A 62 37.55 -25.70 -5.88
N ILE A 63 37.84 -24.82 -6.84
CA ILE A 63 38.98 -24.99 -7.75
C ILE A 63 40.28 -25.03 -6.97
N PHE A 64 40.50 -24.10 -6.04
CA PHE A 64 41.72 -24.05 -5.24
C PHE A 64 41.89 -25.28 -4.34
N LYS A 65 40.79 -25.86 -3.85
CA LYS A 65 40.83 -27.04 -2.96
C LYS A 65 40.91 -28.37 -3.71
N THR A 66 40.10 -28.57 -4.73
CA THR A 66 39.96 -29.85 -5.43
C THR A 66 40.92 -29.98 -6.61
N LYS A 67 41.38 -28.86 -7.18
CA LYS A 67 42.13 -28.79 -8.45
C LYS A 67 41.39 -29.40 -9.66
N HIS A 68 40.14 -29.80 -9.50
CA HIS A 68 39.31 -30.40 -10.56
C HIS A 68 38.24 -29.42 -11.01
N PHE A 69 38.37 -28.93 -12.24
CA PHE A 69 37.48 -27.93 -12.82
C PHE A 69 36.01 -28.42 -12.91
N ILE A 70 35.80 -29.63 -13.44
CA ILE A 70 34.45 -30.18 -13.66
C ILE A 70 33.70 -30.37 -12.33
N ILE A 71 34.34 -30.97 -11.33
CA ILE A 71 33.76 -31.20 -10.00
C ILE A 71 33.40 -29.86 -9.33
N SER A 72 34.25 -28.84 -9.51
CA SER A 72 34.01 -27.49 -8.98
C SER A 72 32.79 -26.83 -9.62
N ILE A 73 32.59 -26.97 -10.95
CA ILE A 73 31.39 -26.47 -11.65
C ILE A 73 30.13 -27.13 -11.11
N ILE A 74 30.13 -28.46 -11.03
CA ILE A 74 28.96 -29.21 -10.56
C ILE A 74 28.61 -28.79 -9.13
N GLY A 75 29.61 -28.72 -8.25
CA GLY A 75 29.43 -28.26 -6.87
C GLY A 75 28.86 -26.84 -6.77
N ALA A 76 29.33 -25.91 -7.61
CA ALA A 76 28.83 -24.54 -7.64
C ALA A 76 27.37 -24.46 -8.11
N LEU A 77 26.99 -25.21 -9.15
CA LEU A 77 25.61 -25.27 -9.63
C LEU A 77 24.66 -25.88 -8.60
N SER A 78 25.09 -26.94 -7.92
CA SER A 78 24.33 -27.53 -6.80
C SER A 78 24.14 -26.53 -5.66
N PHE A 79 25.21 -25.81 -5.28
CA PHE A 79 25.14 -24.76 -4.25
C PHE A 79 24.19 -23.62 -4.66
N PHE A 80 24.27 -23.14 -5.90
CA PHE A 80 23.38 -22.10 -6.41
C PHE A 80 21.90 -22.53 -6.36
N SER A 81 21.61 -23.77 -6.75
CA SER A 81 20.27 -24.35 -6.71
C SER A 81 19.72 -24.45 -5.28
N LEU A 82 20.54 -24.92 -4.34
CA LEU A 82 20.21 -24.94 -2.91
C LEU A 82 19.97 -23.53 -2.36
N ALA A 83 20.81 -22.55 -2.72
CA ALA A 83 20.66 -21.16 -2.31
C ALA A 83 19.38 -20.51 -2.86
N LEU A 84 18.96 -20.88 -4.08
CA LEU A 84 17.66 -20.46 -4.63
C LEU A 84 16.50 -21.04 -3.82
N TYR A 85 16.53 -22.35 -3.57
CA TYR A 85 15.49 -23.06 -2.83
C TYR A 85 15.34 -22.53 -1.39
N ALA A 86 16.44 -22.46 -0.64
CA ALA A 86 16.45 -21.93 0.72
C ALA A 86 15.96 -20.48 0.77
N SER A 87 16.40 -19.64 -0.18
CA SER A 87 15.92 -18.26 -0.28
C SER A 87 14.43 -18.15 -0.58
N TYR A 88 13.85 -19.09 -1.34
CA TYR A 88 12.42 -19.08 -1.66
C TYR A 88 11.60 -19.40 -0.41
N TYR A 89 11.95 -20.49 0.29
CA TYR A 89 11.24 -20.94 1.49
C TYR A 89 11.24 -19.88 2.60
N ILE A 90 12.42 -19.33 2.93
CA ILE A 90 12.56 -18.31 3.97
C ILE A 90 11.79 -17.02 3.62
N LYS A 91 11.79 -16.62 2.34
CA LYS A 91 11.14 -15.38 1.92
C LYS A 91 9.62 -15.50 1.88
N SER A 92 9.07 -16.66 1.53
CA SER A 92 7.62 -16.84 1.42
C SER A 92 6.93 -16.56 2.76
N ASN A 93 7.37 -17.22 3.83
CA ASN A 93 6.74 -17.08 5.14
C ASN A 93 6.83 -15.65 5.71
N ARG A 94 7.99 -14.98 5.53
CA ARG A 94 8.17 -13.58 5.93
C ARG A 94 7.34 -12.62 5.06
N TYR A 95 7.15 -12.94 3.79
CA TYR A 95 6.38 -12.10 2.87
C TYR A 95 4.90 -12.11 3.25
N ASP A 96 4.33 -13.27 3.55
CA ASP A 96 2.90 -13.38 3.88
C ASP A 96 2.55 -12.64 5.18
N LYS A 97 3.40 -12.74 6.21
CA LYS A 97 3.22 -11.94 7.44
C LYS A 97 3.20 -10.44 7.14
N LYS A 98 4.16 -9.96 6.34
CA LYS A 98 4.23 -8.54 5.99
C LYS A 98 3.10 -8.09 5.07
N VAL A 99 2.58 -8.95 4.21
CA VAL A 99 1.38 -8.66 3.40
C VAL A 99 0.17 -8.46 4.31
N ARG A 100 -0.01 -9.30 5.34
CA ARG A 100 -1.08 -9.10 6.32
C ARG A 100 -0.95 -7.76 7.04
N ASP A 101 0.26 -7.37 7.45
CA ASP A 101 0.49 -6.07 8.11
C ASP A 101 0.16 -4.90 7.18
N VAL A 102 0.56 -4.98 5.90
CA VAL A 102 0.21 -3.97 4.89
C VAL A 102 -1.30 -3.92 4.64
N ASN A 103 -1.99 -5.06 4.63
CA ASN A 103 -3.44 -5.11 4.46
C ASN A 103 -4.17 -4.46 5.64
N LYS A 104 -3.74 -4.75 6.87
CA LYS A 104 -4.26 -4.09 8.07
C LYS A 104 -4.11 -2.57 7.98
N ASP A 105 -2.94 -2.07 7.55
CA ASP A 105 -2.72 -0.63 7.33
C ASP A 105 -3.62 -0.03 6.24
N ILE A 106 -3.87 -0.76 5.15
CA ILE A 106 -4.78 -0.31 4.09
C ILE A 106 -6.21 -0.18 4.62
N VAL A 107 -6.68 -1.18 5.37
CA VAL A 107 -8.02 -1.20 5.94
C VAL A 107 -8.19 -0.09 6.98
N LYS A 108 -7.26 0.03 7.94
CA LYS A 108 -7.28 1.15 8.91
C LYS A 108 -7.40 2.49 8.20
N LYS A 109 -6.61 2.72 7.14
CA LYS A 109 -6.68 3.96 6.33
C LYS A 109 -7.99 4.14 5.56
N LYS A 110 -8.65 3.05 5.13
CA LYS A 110 -9.97 3.11 4.48
C LYS A 110 -11.01 3.59 5.49
N ILE A 111 -11.08 2.92 6.64
CA ILE A 111 -12.07 3.20 7.69
C ILE A 111 -11.87 4.58 8.31
N ILE A 112 -10.62 5.00 8.60
CA ILE A 112 -10.33 6.37 9.05
C ILE A 112 -10.84 7.40 8.02
N LYS A 113 -10.59 7.14 6.74
CA LYS A 113 -11.03 8.06 5.68
C LYS A 113 -12.55 8.14 5.61
N GLU A 114 -13.25 7.03 5.76
CA GLU A 114 -14.72 6.98 5.80
C GLU A 114 -15.26 7.75 7.02
N ILE A 115 -14.76 7.44 8.23
CA ILE A 115 -15.16 8.12 9.47
C ILE A 115 -14.89 9.63 9.42
N ASN A 116 -13.79 10.06 8.81
CA ASN A 116 -13.48 11.48 8.69
C ASN A 116 -14.51 12.26 7.86
N TYR A 117 -15.21 11.60 6.93
CA TYR A 117 -16.30 12.24 6.18
C TYR A 117 -17.62 12.31 6.93
N PHE A 118 -17.79 11.53 8.00
CA PHE A 118 -19.01 11.54 8.79
C PHE A 118 -19.16 12.85 9.57
N THR A 119 -20.39 13.31 9.73
CA THR A 119 -20.79 14.20 10.82
C THR A 119 -20.79 13.43 12.15
N SER A 120 -20.93 14.13 13.28
CA SER A 120 -21.03 13.45 14.58
C SER A 120 -22.25 12.52 14.65
N ASP A 121 -23.38 12.93 14.07
CA ASP A 121 -24.60 12.11 14.01
C ASP A 121 -24.44 10.88 13.13
N GLU A 122 -23.81 11.01 11.95
CA GLU A 122 -23.52 9.87 11.08
C GLU A 122 -22.55 8.88 11.74
N PHE A 123 -21.58 9.37 12.52
CA PHE A 123 -20.70 8.49 13.30
C PHE A 123 -21.44 7.76 14.41
N ILE A 124 -22.37 8.43 15.11
CA ILE A 124 -23.24 7.77 16.10
C ILE A 124 -24.06 6.65 15.44
N GLN A 125 -24.65 6.90 14.27
CA GLN A 125 -25.43 5.90 13.54
C GLN A 125 -24.54 4.72 13.08
N TYR A 126 -23.34 5.02 12.58
CA TYR A 126 -22.37 3.99 12.21
C TYR A 126 -21.95 3.11 13.39
N VAL A 127 -21.67 3.73 14.55
CA VAL A 127 -21.34 3.00 15.78
C VAL A 127 -22.53 2.17 16.26
N LYS A 128 -23.75 2.72 16.20
CA LYS A 128 -24.97 1.99 16.56
C LYS A 128 -25.07 0.68 15.79
N GLU A 129 -24.95 0.72 14.46
CA GLU A 129 -25.04 -0.48 13.61
C GLU A 129 -23.96 -1.53 13.97
N ILE A 130 -22.74 -1.09 14.28
CA ILE A 130 -21.67 -1.99 14.74
C ILE A 130 -22.01 -2.64 16.07
N LEU A 131 -22.47 -1.85 17.06
CA LEU A 131 -22.78 -2.36 18.40
C LEU A 131 -23.98 -3.32 18.38
N GLU A 132 -25.04 -2.99 17.63
CA GLU A 132 -26.23 -3.83 17.48
C GLU A 132 -25.87 -5.20 16.89
N ASN A 133 -25.06 -5.21 15.82
CA ASN A 133 -24.63 -6.46 15.18
C ASN A 133 -23.61 -7.24 16.01
N TYR A 134 -22.73 -6.56 16.74
CA TYR A 134 -21.67 -7.21 17.53
C TYR A 134 -22.20 -7.84 18.83
N TYR A 135 -23.12 -7.15 19.51
CA TYR A 135 -23.68 -7.63 20.78
C TYR A 135 -25.04 -8.35 20.63
N ASP A 136 -25.59 -8.44 19.41
CA ASP A 136 -26.97 -8.91 19.17
C ASP A 136 -27.97 -8.16 20.07
N ALA A 137 -27.86 -6.83 20.04
CA ALA A 137 -28.55 -5.90 20.95
C ALA A 137 -29.30 -4.82 20.16
N SER A 138 -30.20 -4.09 20.83
CA SER A 138 -30.92 -2.94 20.26
C SER A 138 -30.55 -1.66 20.98
N PHE A 139 -30.20 -0.62 20.24
CA PHE A 139 -29.85 0.69 20.77
C PHE A 139 -30.73 1.79 20.17
N GLU A 140 -31.27 2.68 20.99
CA GLU A 140 -32.06 3.84 20.56
C GLU A 140 -31.31 5.14 20.82
N LYS A 141 -31.54 6.13 19.95
CA LYS A 141 -30.90 7.45 20.08
C LYS A 141 -31.56 8.21 21.23
N CYS A 142 -30.77 8.75 22.16
CA CYS A 142 -31.30 9.42 23.36
C CYS A 142 -31.19 10.95 23.25
N GLY A 143 -29.98 11.52 23.31
CA GLY A 143 -29.80 12.97 23.41
C GLY A 143 -28.35 13.47 23.30
N LYS A 144 -28.10 14.66 23.83
CA LYS A 144 -26.80 15.37 23.67
C LYS A 144 -25.68 14.77 24.51
N ASP A 145 -25.97 14.39 25.76
CA ASP A 145 -24.96 13.94 26.71
C ASP A 145 -24.83 12.40 26.70
N ILE A 146 -25.85 11.71 26.19
CA ILE A 146 -25.86 10.26 25.98
C ILE A 146 -26.39 10.02 24.57
N ASP A 147 -25.56 9.44 23.72
CA ASP A 147 -25.87 9.35 22.29
C ASP A 147 -26.83 8.18 22.02
N LEU A 148 -26.62 7.04 22.68
CA LEU A 148 -27.50 5.86 22.56
C LEU A 148 -27.82 5.26 23.93
N ILE A 149 -28.97 4.60 24.05
CA ILE A 149 -29.32 3.74 25.18
C ILE A 149 -29.84 2.42 24.61
N GLY A 150 -29.36 1.30 25.13
CA GLY A 150 -29.78 -0.01 24.66
C GLY A 150 -29.75 -1.07 25.74
N LYS A 151 -30.21 -2.27 25.37
CA LYS A 151 -30.25 -3.42 26.27
C LYS A 151 -29.28 -4.49 25.78
N LYS A 152 -28.33 -4.85 26.62
CA LYS A 152 -27.31 -5.89 26.37
C LYS A 152 -27.30 -6.82 27.59
N GLU A 153 -27.48 -8.12 27.34
CA GLU A 153 -27.48 -9.16 28.40
C GLU A 153 -28.42 -8.84 29.58
N ASP A 154 -29.64 -8.37 29.26
CA ASP A 154 -30.64 -7.92 30.23
C ASP A 154 -30.33 -6.65 31.05
N GLU A 155 -29.13 -6.08 30.92
CA GLU A 155 -28.74 -4.81 31.52
C GLU A 155 -28.98 -3.63 30.55
N ILE A 156 -29.29 -2.46 31.10
CA ILE A 156 -29.40 -1.21 30.33
C ILE A 156 -28.02 -0.57 30.23
N TRP A 157 -27.60 -0.22 29.03
CA TRP A 157 -26.31 0.40 28.73
C TRP A 157 -26.52 1.76 28.07
N ALA A 158 -25.85 2.78 28.61
CA ALA A 158 -25.71 4.09 27.97
C ALA A 158 -24.48 4.10 27.06
N VAL A 159 -24.52 4.80 25.93
CA VAL A 159 -23.40 4.89 24.99
C VAL A 159 -23.07 6.33 24.69
N LYS A 160 -21.78 6.66 24.71
CA LYS A 160 -21.23 7.92 24.21
C LYS A 160 -20.25 7.68 23.07
N CYS A 161 -20.43 8.42 21.98
CA CYS A 161 -19.60 8.38 20.79
C CYS A 161 -18.79 9.69 20.67
N PHE A 162 -17.48 9.60 20.81
CA PHE A 162 -16.57 10.71 20.61
C PHE A 162 -15.93 10.66 19.22
N LYS A 163 -16.37 11.58 18.34
CA LYS A 163 -15.72 11.83 17.05
C LYS A 163 -14.72 12.99 17.17
N ILE A 164 -13.44 12.66 17.28
CA ILE A 164 -12.35 13.62 17.40
C ILE A 164 -11.23 13.34 16.36
N PRO A 165 -10.31 14.27 16.12
CA PRO A 165 -9.10 13.98 15.34
C PRO A 165 -8.32 12.80 15.92
N LEU A 166 -7.72 11.96 15.07
CA LEU A 166 -7.01 10.74 15.48
C LEU A 166 -5.74 11.03 16.32
N GLU A 167 -5.19 12.24 16.19
CA GLU A 167 -4.04 12.71 16.94
C GLU A 167 -4.41 13.14 18.36
N GLU A 168 -5.69 13.40 18.62
CA GLU A 168 -6.21 13.77 19.93
C GLU A 168 -6.64 12.53 20.72
N ARG A 169 -6.70 12.64 22.05
CA ARG A 169 -7.11 11.55 22.92
C ARG A 169 -8.26 11.97 23.82
N ILE A 170 -9.14 11.03 24.12
CA ILE A 170 -10.24 11.24 25.06
C ILE A 170 -9.69 11.37 26.47
N SER A 171 -10.04 12.45 27.16
CA SER A 171 -9.50 12.78 28.47
C SER A 171 -10.29 12.13 29.60
N LYS A 172 -9.68 12.00 30.78
CA LYS A 172 -10.38 11.52 31.98
C LYS A 172 -11.59 12.39 32.34
N LYS A 173 -11.54 13.69 32.03
CA LYS A 173 -12.65 14.62 32.24
C LYS A 173 -13.86 14.25 31.37
N ASP A 174 -13.65 13.94 30.10
CA ASP A 174 -14.74 13.59 29.18
C ASP A 174 -15.46 12.31 29.63
N ILE A 175 -14.70 11.33 30.14
CA ILE A 175 -15.24 10.09 30.69
C ILE A 175 -16.03 10.35 31.98
N LYS A 176 -15.49 11.18 32.87
CA LYS A 176 -16.17 11.55 34.11
C LYS A 176 -17.47 12.29 33.84
N ASP A 177 -17.46 13.27 32.93
CA ASP A 177 -18.65 14.05 32.56
C ASP A 177 -19.75 13.12 31.98
N PHE A 178 -19.36 12.10 31.19
CA PHE A 178 -20.28 11.07 30.73
C PHE A 178 -20.80 10.19 31.89
N LYS A 179 -19.92 9.71 32.77
CA LYS A 179 -20.31 8.89 33.92
C LYS A 179 -21.31 9.60 34.82
N ASP A 180 -21.06 10.85 35.17
CA ASP A 180 -21.94 11.64 36.03
C ASP A 180 -23.37 11.71 35.42
N LYS A 181 -23.46 11.80 34.08
CA LYS A 181 -24.74 11.80 33.35
C LYS A 181 -25.43 10.44 33.32
N VAL A 182 -24.66 9.36 33.23
CA VAL A 182 -25.16 7.98 33.29
C VAL A 182 -25.73 7.68 34.68
N ASP A 183 -25.03 8.09 35.73
CA ASP A 183 -25.46 7.96 37.11
C ASP A 183 -26.72 8.82 37.40
N GLU A 184 -26.82 10.04 36.83
CA GLU A 184 -28.00 10.93 36.96
C GLU A 184 -29.30 10.29 36.43
N ILE A 185 -29.21 9.49 35.36
CA ILE A 185 -30.39 8.82 34.76
C ILE A 185 -30.61 7.40 35.32
N GLY A 186 -29.84 6.99 36.33
CA GLY A 186 -30.00 5.71 37.02
C GLY A 186 -29.58 4.49 36.21
N ILE A 187 -28.66 4.65 35.25
CA ILE A 187 -28.07 3.54 34.50
C ILE A 187 -26.73 3.17 35.14
N GLU A 188 -26.45 1.88 35.30
CA GLU A 188 -25.22 1.42 35.98
C GLU A 188 -24.05 1.17 35.03
N ARG A 189 -24.32 1.03 33.72
CA ARG A 189 -23.34 0.60 32.71
C ARG A 189 -23.23 1.60 31.57
N GLY A 190 -22.00 1.82 31.10
CA GLY A 190 -21.74 2.66 29.94
C GLY A 190 -20.77 2.07 28.92
N ILE A 191 -20.94 2.42 27.66
CA ILE A 191 -19.99 2.15 26.57
C ILE A 191 -19.48 3.49 26.07
N VAL A 192 -18.17 3.66 26.03
CA VAL A 192 -17.54 4.83 25.43
C VAL A 192 -16.84 4.41 24.15
N VAL A 193 -17.31 4.93 23.03
CA VAL A 193 -16.78 4.63 21.70
C VAL A 193 -16.08 5.85 21.13
N THR A 194 -14.90 5.67 20.54
CA THR A 194 -14.21 6.75 19.84
C THR A 194 -13.56 6.27 18.55
N ASN A 195 -13.45 7.18 17.58
CA ASN A 195 -12.62 6.98 16.39
C ASN A 195 -11.13 7.26 16.63
N SER A 196 -10.75 7.61 17.86
CA SER A 196 -9.37 7.84 18.29
C SER A 196 -8.97 6.89 19.43
N TYR A 197 -8.17 7.35 20.38
CA TYR A 197 -7.62 6.57 21.48
C TYR A 197 -7.88 7.26 22.82
N PHE A 198 -7.95 6.47 23.88
CA PHE A 198 -8.06 6.96 25.25
C PHE A 198 -6.69 7.34 25.82
N ILE A 199 -6.67 8.18 26.87
CA ILE A 199 -5.49 8.30 27.75
C ILE A 199 -5.33 6.99 28.53
N GLU A 200 -4.09 6.62 28.82
CA GLU A 200 -3.76 5.42 29.61
C GLU A 200 -4.41 5.48 31.01
N GLU A 201 -4.58 4.31 31.65
CA GLU A 201 -5.16 4.14 33.01
C GLU A 201 -6.68 4.32 33.16
N LEU A 202 -7.42 4.56 32.07
CA LEU A 202 -8.89 4.68 32.14
C LEU A 202 -9.61 3.34 32.35
N GLU A 203 -9.05 2.25 31.82
CA GLU A 203 -9.68 0.93 31.92
C GLU A 203 -9.69 0.42 33.37
N ASP A 204 -8.63 0.66 34.13
CA ASP A 204 -8.52 0.23 35.54
C ASP A 204 -9.45 1.06 36.45
N GLU A 205 -9.61 2.36 36.17
CA GLU A 205 -10.42 3.27 37.00
C GLU A 205 -11.93 2.99 36.91
N TYR A 206 -12.39 2.51 35.75
CA TYR A 206 -13.81 2.24 35.49
C TYR A 206 -14.09 0.75 35.19
N GLU A 207 -13.21 -0.13 35.65
CA GLU A 207 -13.32 -1.57 35.46
C GLU A 207 -14.68 -2.08 35.95
N GLY A 208 -15.36 -2.85 35.10
CA GLY A 208 -16.65 -3.42 35.45
C GLY A 208 -17.74 -2.36 35.67
N VAL A 209 -17.63 -1.17 35.07
CA VAL A 209 -18.71 -0.17 35.01
C VAL A 209 -18.80 0.43 33.60
N MET A 210 -17.64 0.72 33.00
CA MET A 210 -17.53 1.26 31.64
C MET A 210 -16.81 0.29 30.71
N GLU A 211 -17.30 0.18 29.48
CA GLU A 211 -16.62 -0.49 28.39
C GLU A 211 -16.03 0.55 27.42
N PHE A 212 -14.71 0.56 27.28
CA PHE A 212 -14.01 1.42 26.33
C PHE A 212 -13.84 0.73 24.99
N VAL A 213 -14.17 1.44 23.91
CA VAL A 213 -14.05 1.01 22.51
C VAL A 213 -13.27 2.07 21.76
N ASP A 214 -11.95 1.88 21.72
CA ASP A 214 -11.06 2.73 20.96
C ASP A 214 -11.08 2.37 19.47
N PHE A 215 -10.29 3.07 18.66
CA PHE A 215 -10.23 2.80 17.23
C PHE A 215 -9.81 1.36 16.90
N ASP A 216 -8.88 0.77 17.66
CA ASP A 216 -8.38 -0.58 17.38
C ASP A 216 -9.43 -1.65 17.75
N LYS A 217 -10.17 -1.45 18.84
CA LYS A 217 -11.29 -2.31 19.25
C LYS A 217 -12.50 -2.14 18.33
N LEU A 218 -12.79 -0.93 17.86
CA LEU A 218 -13.82 -0.69 16.83
C LEU A 218 -13.51 -1.47 15.54
N ILE A 219 -12.26 -1.45 15.07
CA ILE A 219 -11.81 -2.23 13.91
C ILE A 219 -11.96 -3.74 14.16
N PHE A 220 -11.72 -4.19 15.39
CA PHE A 220 -11.95 -5.58 15.76
C PHE A 220 -13.43 -5.95 15.68
N MET A 221 -14.34 -5.13 16.23
CA MET A 221 -15.78 -5.35 16.13
C MET A 221 -16.27 -5.42 14.69
N ILE A 222 -15.87 -4.44 13.85
CA ILE A 222 -16.15 -4.43 12.38
C ILE A 222 -15.72 -5.75 11.73
N LYS A 223 -14.61 -6.33 12.21
CA LYS A 223 -14.12 -7.60 11.69
C LYS A 223 -14.97 -8.79 12.10
N GLU A 224 -15.43 -8.84 13.35
CA GLU A 224 -16.24 -9.94 13.85
C GLU A 224 -17.66 -9.92 13.25
N ILE A 225 -18.23 -8.75 12.98
CA ILE A 225 -19.54 -8.63 12.29
C ILE A 225 -19.47 -8.90 10.78
N GLY A 226 -18.28 -9.19 10.23
CA GLY A 226 -18.10 -9.51 8.81
C GLY A 226 -18.08 -8.32 7.85
N GLU A 227 -18.11 -7.09 8.36
CA GLU A 227 -17.99 -5.85 7.56
C GLU A 227 -16.53 -5.46 7.26
N TYR A 228 -15.56 -6.30 7.64
CA TYR A 228 -14.17 -6.10 7.26
C TYR A 228 -14.01 -6.15 5.73
N PRO A 229 -13.28 -5.20 5.13
CA PRO A 229 -13.05 -5.20 3.69
C PRO A 229 -12.51 -6.54 3.19
N SER A 230 -13.18 -7.09 2.18
CA SER A 230 -12.79 -8.37 1.58
C SER A 230 -11.39 -8.28 0.96
N LYS A 231 -10.76 -9.44 0.73
CA LYS A 231 -9.46 -9.49 0.05
C LYS A 231 -9.52 -8.81 -1.33
N GLU A 232 -10.62 -8.99 -2.04
CA GLU A 232 -10.83 -8.43 -3.38
C GLU A 232 -10.93 -6.89 -3.32
N GLU A 233 -11.68 -6.34 -2.36
CA GLU A 233 -11.71 -4.90 -2.13
C GLU A 233 -10.34 -4.32 -1.81
N ILE A 234 -9.55 -4.99 -0.96
CA ILE A 234 -8.19 -4.56 -0.64
C ILE A 234 -7.33 -4.53 -1.90
N GLU A 235 -7.41 -5.57 -2.74
CA GLU A 235 -6.70 -5.64 -4.02
C GLU A 235 -7.14 -4.53 -4.99
N ASP A 236 -8.42 -4.19 -5.01
CA ASP A 236 -8.96 -3.12 -5.86
C ASP A 236 -8.53 -1.73 -5.38
N ILE A 237 -8.49 -1.49 -4.07
CA ILE A 237 -7.89 -0.29 -3.48
C ILE A 237 -6.41 -0.17 -3.91
N ILE A 238 -5.67 -1.28 -3.88
CA ILE A 238 -4.26 -1.31 -4.32
C ILE A 238 -4.14 -0.96 -5.81
N ILE A 239 -4.98 -1.55 -6.66
CA ILE A 239 -4.96 -1.33 -8.11
C ILE A 239 -5.32 0.12 -8.45
N ASN A 240 -6.34 0.67 -7.80
CA ASN A 240 -6.76 2.06 -8.01
C ASN A 240 -5.64 3.02 -7.63
N ARG A 241 -5.03 2.85 -6.45
CA ARG A 241 -3.84 3.64 -6.05
C ARG A 241 -2.67 3.48 -7.04
N TYR A 242 -2.44 2.28 -7.56
CA TYR A 242 -1.39 2.04 -8.54
C TYR A 242 -1.67 2.78 -9.85
N ASN A 243 -2.91 2.75 -10.33
CA ASN A 243 -3.34 3.41 -11.57
C ASN A 243 -3.29 4.94 -11.44
N GLU A 244 -3.74 5.50 -10.31
CA GLU A 244 -3.61 6.93 -10.01
C GLU A 244 -2.15 7.38 -10.01
N ASN A 245 -1.27 6.63 -9.33
CA ASN A 245 0.15 6.95 -9.31
C ASN A 245 0.78 6.81 -10.70
N LYS A 246 0.37 5.83 -11.49
CA LYS A 246 0.82 5.69 -12.88
C LYS A 246 0.40 6.89 -13.72
N ARG A 247 -0.86 7.35 -13.61
CA ARG A 247 -1.38 8.54 -14.31
C ARG A 247 -0.57 9.79 -13.95
N LYS A 248 -0.36 10.04 -12.66
CA LYS A 248 0.47 11.15 -12.16
C LYS A 248 1.90 11.09 -12.71
N VAL A 249 2.49 9.90 -12.81
CA VAL A 249 3.85 9.71 -13.37
C VAL A 249 3.85 9.90 -14.89
N SER A 250 2.87 9.39 -15.63
CA SER A 250 2.78 9.60 -17.08
C SER A 250 2.57 11.07 -17.43
N GLU A 251 1.74 11.79 -16.67
CA GLU A 251 1.55 13.23 -16.81
C GLU A 251 2.86 14.00 -16.58
N LYS A 252 3.61 13.65 -15.54
CA LYS A 252 4.93 14.27 -15.27
C LYS A 252 5.97 13.93 -16.35
N LYS A 253 6.00 12.69 -16.82
CA LYS A 253 6.94 12.25 -17.88
C LYS A 253 6.63 12.88 -19.23
N GLY A 254 5.36 13.00 -19.60
CA GLY A 254 4.92 13.71 -20.80
C GLY A 254 5.36 15.19 -20.82
N LYS A 255 5.44 15.82 -19.64
CA LYS A 255 5.98 17.20 -19.48
C LYS A 255 7.52 17.28 -19.59
N ILE A 256 8.26 16.21 -19.38
CA ILE A 256 9.74 16.19 -19.48
C ILE A 256 10.18 15.91 -20.91
N PHE A 257 9.46 15.02 -21.60
CA PHE A 257 9.79 14.55 -22.95
C PHE A 257 8.87 15.15 -24.02
N SER A 258 8.41 16.40 -23.82
CA SER A 258 7.56 17.08 -24.79
C SER A 258 8.36 17.57 -26.00
N LYS A 259 7.72 17.68 -27.16
CA LYS A 259 8.32 18.22 -28.40
C LYS A 259 9.07 19.53 -28.17
N THR A 260 8.50 20.44 -27.39
CA THR A 260 9.12 21.73 -27.05
C THR A 260 10.44 21.56 -26.28
N LYS A 261 10.54 20.57 -25.40
CA LYS A 261 11.77 20.28 -24.65
C LYS A 261 12.80 19.54 -25.49
N VAL A 262 12.39 18.63 -26.39
CA VAL A 262 13.27 18.00 -27.38
C VAL A 262 14.01 19.06 -28.17
N ILE A 263 13.28 20.05 -28.71
CA ILE A 263 13.86 21.16 -29.47
C ILE A 263 14.82 21.99 -28.59
N LYS A 264 14.44 22.26 -27.33
CA LYS A 264 15.34 22.96 -26.39
C LYS A 264 16.62 22.18 -26.08
N TYR A 265 16.56 20.85 -25.92
CA TYR A 265 17.75 20.02 -25.68
C TYR A 265 18.65 19.95 -26.91
N LEU A 266 18.08 19.85 -28.12
CA LEU A 266 18.83 19.90 -29.38
C LEU A 266 19.52 21.26 -29.56
N PHE A 267 18.78 22.34 -29.34
CA PHE A 267 19.32 23.70 -29.43
C PHE A 267 20.42 23.92 -28.38
N LEU A 268 20.18 23.53 -27.12
CA LEU A 268 21.18 23.64 -26.05
C LEU A 268 22.44 22.84 -26.37
N SER A 269 22.30 21.61 -26.86
CA SER A 269 23.43 20.79 -27.30
C SER A 269 24.24 21.50 -28.40
N PHE A 270 23.55 22.09 -29.38
CA PHE A 270 24.18 22.79 -30.48
C PHE A 270 24.89 24.07 -30.02
N SER A 271 24.24 24.88 -29.18
CA SER A 271 24.82 26.09 -28.60
C SER A 271 26.04 25.78 -27.73
N LEU A 272 25.97 24.75 -26.87
CA LEU A 272 27.11 24.32 -26.05
C LEU A 272 28.28 23.81 -26.90
N TYR A 273 27.99 23.10 -28.00
CA TYR A 273 29.03 22.64 -28.92
C TYR A 273 29.73 23.82 -29.62
N ILE A 274 28.99 24.85 -30.07
CA ILE A 274 29.58 26.08 -30.62
C ILE A 274 30.43 26.80 -29.56
N LEU A 275 29.88 27.00 -28.36
CA LEU A 275 30.57 27.66 -27.24
C LEU A 275 31.84 26.91 -26.82
N SER A 276 31.88 25.58 -26.96
CA SER A 276 33.08 24.80 -26.68
C SER A 276 34.28 25.20 -27.53
N LYS A 277 34.06 25.80 -28.72
CA LYS A 277 35.11 26.29 -29.60
C LYS A 277 35.59 27.70 -29.24
N MET A 278 34.83 28.44 -28.44
CA MET A 278 35.09 29.84 -28.08
C MET A 278 35.60 30.02 -26.65
N THR A 279 35.55 28.97 -25.83
CA THR A 279 35.87 29.03 -24.40
C THR A 279 37.11 28.23 -24.06
N ILE A 280 37.80 28.65 -23.00
CA ILE A 280 38.98 27.95 -22.45
C ILE A 280 38.57 26.58 -21.87
N TYR A 281 37.34 26.46 -21.34
CA TYR A 281 36.80 25.24 -20.73
C TYR A 281 36.17 24.27 -21.75
N ARG A 282 36.83 24.06 -22.89
CA ARG A 282 36.33 23.27 -24.02
C ARG A 282 35.75 21.90 -23.63
N SER A 283 36.47 21.14 -22.81
CA SER A 283 36.08 19.77 -22.43
C SER A 283 34.75 19.73 -21.67
N TYR A 284 34.52 20.70 -20.77
CA TYR A 284 33.27 20.79 -20.01
C TYR A 284 32.06 21.01 -20.93
N TYR A 285 32.16 21.99 -21.85
CA TYR A 285 31.09 22.31 -22.79
C TYR A 285 30.81 21.15 -23.76
N ILE A 286 31.83 20.40 -24.18
CA ILE A 286 31.65 19.20 -25.01
C ILE A 286 30.89 18.11 -24.25
N VAL A 287 31.28 17.80 -23.00
CA VAL A 287 30.59 16.80 -22.17
C VAL A 287 29.13 17.20 -21.94
N MET A 288 28.86 18.47 -21.63
CA MET A 288 27.49 18.97 -21.43
C MET A 288 26.66 18.98 -22.71
N ALA A 289 27.27 19.22 -23.87
CA ALA A 289 26.63 19.08 -25.17
C ALA A 289 26.21 17.61 -25.41
N PHE A 290 27.10 16.65 -25.17
CA PHE A 290 26.79 15.22 -25.32
C PHE A 290 25.70 14.72 -24.37
N ILE A 291 25.69 15.18 -23.11
CA ILE A 291 24.62 14.89 -22.16
C ILE A 291 23.29 15.42 -22.68
N SER A 292 23.27 16.69 -23.13
CA SER A 292 22.06 17.33 -23.68
C SER A 292 21.55 16.61 -24.94
N LEU A 293 22.46 16.20 -25.83
CA LEU A 293 22.13 15.43 -27.03
C LEU A 293 21.54 14.06 -26.69
N SER A 294 22.15 13.36 -25.74
CA SER A 294 21.69 12.05 -25.28
C SER A 294 20.28 12.15 -24.67
N LEU A 295 20.01 13.20 -23.89
CA LEU A 295 18.67 13.49 -23.40
C LEU A 295 17.69 13.75 -24.55
N ALA A 296 18.06 14.51 -25.58
CA ALA A 296 17.22 14.73 -26.76
C ALA A 296 16.89 13.43 -27.50
N ILE A 297 17.89 12.57 -27.73
CA ILE A 297 17.71 11.27 -28.41
C ILE A 297 16.77 10.37 -27.61
N VAL A 298 17.00 10.20 -26.30
CA VAL A 298 16.12 9.44 -25.41
C VAL A 298 14.70 9.99 -25.42
N SER A 299 14.55 11.31 -25.48
CA SER A 299 13.24 11.98 -25.56
C SER A 299 12.49 11.65 -26.86
N ILE A 300 13.18 11.65 -28.00
CA ILE A 300 12.60 11.31 -29.32
C ILE A 300 12.14 9.85 -29.34
N PHE A 301 13.01 8.92 -28.88
CA PHE A 301 12.66 7.51 -28.77
C PHE A 301 11.45 7.30 -27.85
N TYR A 302 11.37 8.02 -26.74
CA TYR A 302 10.24 7.96 -25.83
C TYR A 302 8.94 8.45 -26.48
N GLU A 303 8.96 9.58 -27.20
CA GLU A 303 7.77 10.10 -27.89
C GLU A 303 7.28 9.12 -28.98
N TYR A 304 8.20 8.58 -29.77
CA TYR A 304 7.89 7.61 -30.81
C TYR A 304 7.30 6.31 -30.22
N PHE A 305 7.93 5.77 -29.18
CA PHE A 305 7.45 4.58 -28.48
C PHE A 305 6.09 4.82 -27.80
N TYR A 306 5.88 5.99 -27.19
CA TYR A 306 4.61 6.35 -26.57
C TYR A 306 3.47 6.41 -27.59
N LYS A 307 3.70 7.03 -28.77
CA LYS A 307 2.73 7.12 -29.85
C LYS A 307 2.34 5.76 -30.43
N ILE A 308 3.28 4.83 -30.54
CA ILE A 308 3.00 3.47 -31.04
C ILE A 308 2.26 2.66 -29.99
N VAL A 309 2.77 2.60 -28.75
CA VAL A 309 2.26 1.65 -27.75
C VAL A 309 0.96 2.11 -27.08
N MET A 310 0.73 3.41 -26.88
CA MET A 310 -0.50 3.88 -26.22
C MET A 310 -1.66 4.08 -27.19
N LYS A 311 -1.40 4.39 -28.47
CA LYS A 311 -2.46 4.51 -29.48
C LYS A 311 -3.15 3.17 -29.74
N ASP A 312 -2.40 2.07 -29.72
CA ASP A 312 -2.93 0.70 -29.88
C ASP A 312 -3.66 0.14 -28.63
N ILE A 313 -3.64 0.85 -27.50
CA ILE A 313 -4.31 0.43 -26.25
C ILE A 313 -5.61 1.21 -26.02
N GLU A 314 -5.79 2.35 -26.68
CA GLU A 314 -6.99 3.20 -26.58
C GLU A 314 -8.01 2.99 -27.72
N GLU A 315 -7.65 2.26 -28.80
CA GLU A 315 -8.58 1.70 -29.81
C GLU A 315 -9.03 0.27 -29.46
#